data_AF-A0A9D4S3D2-F1
#
_entry.id   AF-A0A9D4S3D2-F1
#
_cell.length_a   1.000
_cell.length_b   1.000
_cell.length_c   1.000
_cell.angle_alpha   90.00
_cell.angle_beta   90.00
_cell.angle_gamma   90.00
#
_symmetry.space_group_name_H-M   'P 1'
#
loop_
_entity.id
_entity.type
_entity.pdbx_description
1 polymer ?
#
loop_
_entity_poly.entity_id
_entity_poly.type
_entity_poly.pdbx_seq_one_letter_code
_entity_poly.pdbx_strand_id
1 'polypeptide(L)'
;MYSKSNIVGSLDTQQISESSKVRVFDTSVDYSNAEQIYKCVNLKTEKLASTPICVYDPSVDNVVSSNIIRLGSWEADLILNVVKLLQDNPSLSFLGIGCNVGVYTLAVAKFGRRVTALDANRKNLEMVATSLVKGNLTGNVRLTWNAISDQEETVRFNHRKGNIGALQMISGKGPINDSRGDKSSKAIVLDNLVPLFRQQSLVIKMDIETFELKAL
;
A
#
# COMPACT_ATOMS: atom_id res chain seq x y z
N MET A 1 -8.72 28.75 35.39
CA MET A 1 -7.82 28.85 34.21
C MET A 1 -6.55 28.13 34.59
N TYR A 2 -6.23 26.92 34.13
CA TYR A 2 -6.27 26.38 32.78
C TYR A 2 -6.97 25.01 32.71
N SER A 3 -7.72 24.83 31.63
CA SER A 3 -8.44 23.61 31.26
C SER A 3 -7.49 22.57 30.69
N LYS A 4 -7.67 21.31 31.09
CA LYS A 4 -7.02 20.13 30.51
C LYS A 4 -7.53 19.95 29.07
N SER A 5 -6.66 20.11 28.09
CA SER A 5 -6.94 19.75 26.71
C SER A 5 -6.81 18.24 26.53
N ASN A 6 -7.94 17.60 26.23
CA ASN A 6 -8.07 16.19 25.90
C ASN A 6 -7.20 15.81 24.69
N ILE A 7 -6.29 14.86 24.90
CA ILE A 7 -5.62 14.13 23.83
C ILE A 7 -6.67 13.17 23.26
N VAL A 8 -7.10 13.43 22.03
CA VAL A 8 -7.94 12.51 21.26
C VAL A 8 -7.14 11.24 21.03
N GLY A 9 -7.67 10.14 21.57
CA GLY A 9 -6.99 8.86 21.66
C GLY A 9 -6.65 8.23 20.31
N SER A 10 -5.43 7.71 20.26
CA SER A 10 -5.01 6.55 19.47
C SER A 10 -5.97 5.38 19.73
N LEU A 11 -6.94 5.15 18.84
CA LEU A 11 -8.03 4.18 19.05
C LEU A 11 -8.17 3.11 17.95
N ASP A 12 -7.22 2.93 17.03
CA ASP A 12 -7.38 1.97 15.92
C ASP A 12 -6.23 0.97 15.70
N THR A 13 -5.18 0.97 16.53
CA THR A 13 -4.02 0.06 16.36
C THR A 13 -3.98 -1.09 17.37
N GLN A 14 -4.66 -0.98 18.53
CA GLN A 14 -4.54 -1.96 19.63
C GLN A 14 -5.64 -3.03 19.69
N GLN A 15 -6.59 -3.04 18.76
CA GLN A 15 -7.75 -3.95 18.82
C GLN A 15 -7.96 -4.80 17.56
N ILE A 16 -6.89 -5.06 16.81
CA ILE A 16 -6.83 -6.22 15.92
C ILE A 16 -5.97 -7.24 16.67
N SER A 17 -6.65 -8.21 17.28
CA SER A 17 -6.07 -9.19 18.20
C SER A 17 -4.84 -9.92 17.63
N GLU A 18 -4.03 -10.46 18.54
CA GLU A 18 -2.97 -11.45 18.26
C GLU A 18 -3.45 -12.72 17.51
N SER A 19 -4.74 -12.81 17.17
CA SER A 19 -5.34 -13.87 16.35
C SER A 19 -5.52 -13.49 14.87
N SER A 20 -5.18 -12.27 14.45
CA SER A 20 -5.32 -11.85 13.05
C SER A 20 -4.09 -12.26 12.23
N LYS A 21 -4.30 -13.04 11.16
CA LYS A 21 -3.26 -13.42 10.19
C LYS A 21 -2.71 -12.23 9.39
N VAL A 22 -3.38 -11.09 9.50
CA VAL A 22 -3.00 -9.82 8.88
C VAL A 22 -1.89 -9.17 9.70
N ARG A 23 -0.77 -8.89 9.04
CA ARG A 23 0.35 -8.16 9.63
C ARG A 23 0.15 -6.67 9.34
N VAL A 24 -0.22 -5.90 10.35
CA VAL A 24 -0.30 -4.43 10.20
C VAL A 24 1.11 -3.86 10.08
N PHE A 25 1.32 -2.99 9.11
CA PHE A 25 2.59 -2.31 8.85
C PHE A 25 2.54 -0.89 9.42
N ASP A 26 3.62 -0.45 10.08
CA ASP A 26 3.67 0.86 10.73
C ASP A 26 3.78 1.99 9.69
N THR A 27 2.74 2.82 9.63
CA THR A 27 2.65 3.95 8.70
C THR A 27 3.21 5.25 9.28
N SER A 28 3.57 5.27 10.56
CA SER A 28 4.04 6.46 11.27
C SER A 28 5.55 6.69 11.15
N VAL A 29 6.26 5.72 10.60
CA VAL A 29 7.72 5.75 10.46
C VAL A 29 8.10 6.28 9.08
N ASP A 30 8.94 7.32 9.06
CA ASP A 30 9.69 7.69 7.87
C ASP A 30 10.87 6.71 7.75
N TYR A 31 10.81 5.81 6.79
CA TYR A 31 11.86 4.81 6.58
C TYR A 31 13.07 5.41 5.86
N SER A 32 13.12 6.72 5.61
CA SER A 32 14.23 7.31 4.88
C SER A 32 15.57 7.22 5.62
N ASN A 33 16.49 6.42 5.10
CA ASN A 33 17.84 6.24 5.63
C ASN A 33 18.90 6.52 4.54
N ALA A 34 20.15 6.72 4.97
CA ALA A 34 21.24 7.14 4.08
C ALA A 34 21.61 6.13 2.97
N GLU A 35 21.10 4.89 3.02
CA GLU A 35 21.32 3.83 2.01
C GLU A 35 20.23 3.80 0.91
N GLN A 36 19.45 4.88 0.84
CA GLN A 36 18.44 5.26 -0.15
C GLN A 36 18.53 4.88 -1.62
N ILE A 37 17.79 3.87 -2.12
CA ILE A 37 17.53 3.71 -3.58
C ILE A 37 16.20 4.34 -4.05
N TYR A 38 15.63 5.29 -3.30
CA TYR A 38 14.38 5.93 -3.69
C TYR A 38 14.44 7.45 -3.68
N LYS A 39 13.65 8.05 -4.57
CA LYS A 39 13.51 9.49 -4.76
C LYS A 39 12.06 9.89 -4.52
N CYS A 40 11.85 10.90 -3.70
CA CYS A 40 10.51 11.46 -3.50
C CYS A 40 10.27 12.62 -4.47
N VAL A 41 9.14 12.58 -5.17
CA VAL A 41 8.66 13.59 -6.11
C VAL A 41 7.22 13.95 -5.79
N ASN A 42 6.66 14.90 -6.53
CA ASN A 42 5.26 15.29 -6.40
C ASN A 42 4.38 14.38 -7.25
N LEU A 43 3.47 13.66 -6.60
CA LEU A 43 2.35 13.01 -7.28
C LEU A 43 1.41 14.12 -7.78
N LYS A 44 1.24 14.17 -9.09
CA LYS A 44 0.33 15.05 -9.81
C LYS A 44 -0.87 14.22 -10.25
N THR A 45 -2.06 14.63 -9.84
CA THR A 45 -3.25 14.29 -10.61
C THR A 45 -3.97 15.60 -10.87
N GLU A 46 -4.46 15.81 -12.08
CA GLU A 46 -4.89 17.14 -12.57
C GLU A 46 -5.94 17.82 -11.67
N LYS A 47 -6.68 17.03 -10.89
CA LYS A 47 -7.74 17.50 -9.98
C LYS A 47 -7.38 17.38 -8.49
N LEU A 48 -6.17 16.94 -8.15
CA LEU A 48 -5.70 16.85 -6.77
C LEU A 48 -4.68 17.91 -6.43
N ALA A 49 -4.78 18.42 -5.19
CA ALA A 49 -3.63 18.99 -4.52
C ALA A 49 -2.51 17.95 -4.47
N SER A 50 -1.31 18.35 -4.89
CA SER A 50 -0.16 17.45 -4.94
C SER A 50 0.18 16.85 -3.57
N THR A 51 0.73 15.65 -3.58
CA THR A 51 1.26 14.97 -2.39
C THR A 51 2.61 14.33 -2.72
N PRO A 52 3.55 14.23 -1.76
CA PRO A 52 4.79 13.49 -1.97
C PRO A 52 4.52 12.02 -2.28
N ILE A 53 5.29 11.47 -3.22
CA ILE A 53 5.40 10.05 -3.51
C ILE A 53 6.87 9.68 -3.64
N CYS A 54 7.30 8.66 -2.90
CA CYS A 54 8.63 8.10 -2.98
C CYS A 54 8.62 6.88 -3.90
N VAL A 55 9.46 6.91 -4.92
CA VAL A 55 9.56 5.89 -5.96
C VAL A 55 10.98 5.36 -6.05
N TYR A 56 11.15 4.18 -6.60
CA TYR A 56 12.48 3.61 -6.83
C TYR A 56 13.32 4.50 -7.76
N ASP A 57 14.64 4.38 -7.64
CA ASP A 57 15.55 4.93 -8.63
C ASP A 57 15.23 4.34 -10.03
N PRO A 58 15.19 5.16 -11.10
CA PRO A 58 14.96 4.69 -12.46
C PRO A 58 15.89 3.56 -12.95
N SER A 59 17.08 3.40 -12.36
CA SER A 59 17.98 2.27 -12.64
C SER A 59 17.44 0.93 -12.10
N VAL A 60 16.55 0.98 -11.11
CA VAL A 60 15.90 -0.17 -10.46
C VAL A 60 14.52 -0.44 -11.07
N ASP A 61 13.72 0.61 -11.26
CA ASP A 61 12.40 0.54 -11.90
C ASP A 61 12.28 1.62 -12.99
N ASN A 62 12.53 1.20 -14.22
CA ASN A 62 12.56 2.12 -15.35
C ASN A 62 11.19 2.33 -16.00
N VAL A 63 10.13 1.67 -15.50
CA VAL A 63 8.78 1.75 -16.05
C VAL A 63 7.92 2.68 -15.20
N VAL A 64 7.52 2.24 -14.00
CA VAL A 64 6.53 2.96 -13.20
C VAL A 64 7.20 4.18 -12.55
N SER A 65 8.31 3.98 -11.85
CA SER A 65 9.03 5.04 -11.16
C SER A 65 9.55 6.11 -12.12
N SER A 66 10.12 5.73 -13.26
CA SER A 66 10.51 6.68 -14.33
C SER A 66 9.33 7.50 -14.86
N ASN A 67 8.17 6.87 -15.06
CA ASN A 67 6.99 7.55 -15.58
C ASN A 67 6.45 8.55 -14.55
N ILE A 68 6.39 8.18 -13.28
CA ILE A 68 6.00 9.09 -12.19
C ILE A 68 6.99 10.25 -12.07
N ILE A 69 8.30 10.02 -12.19
CA ILE A 69 9.29 11.11 -12.15
C ILE A 69 9.09 12.08 -13.32
N ARG A 70 8.79 11.58 -14.52
CA ARG A 70 8.66 12.39 -15.74
C ARG A 70 7.32 13.10 -15.85
N LEU A 71 6.23 12.38 -15.63
CA LEU A 71 4.85 12.85 -15.87
C LEU A 71 4.14 13.25 -14.57
N GLY A 72 4.66 12.84 -13.42
CA GLY A 72 4.07 13.10 -12.10
C GLY A 72 3.01 12.08 -11.70
N SER A 73 2.70 11.05 -12.51
CA SER A 73 1.64 10.09 -12.20
C SER A 73 1.84 8.75 -12.91
N TRP A 74 1.01 7.78 -12.54
CA TRP A 74 0.79 6.51 -13.23
C TRP A 74 -0.73 6.29 -13.29
N GLU A 75 -1.31 5.96 -14.45
CA GLU A 75 -2.77 5.70 -14.58
C GLU A 75 -3.68 6.83 -14.05
N ALA A 76 -3.31 8.09 -14.30
CA ALA A 76 -4.02 9.26 -13.74
C ALA A 76 -5.55 9.22 -13.96
N ASP A 77 -6.00 8.81 -15.15
CA ASP A 77 -7.44 8.75 -15.47
C ASP A 77 -8.19 7.69 -14.64
N LEU A 78 -7.57 6.53 -14.40
CA LEU A 78 -8.17 5.46 -13.60
C LEU A 78 -8.26 5.86 -12.12
N ILE A 79 -7.25 6.57 -11.61
CA ILE A 79 -7.29 7.15 -10.27
C ILE A 79 -8.47 8.10 -10.13
N LEU A 80 -8.67 8.98 -11.11
CA LEU A 80 -9.80 9.93 -11.09
C LEU A 80 -11.15 9.22 -11.09
N ASN A 81 -11.28 8.09 -11.79
CA ASN A 81 -12.49 7.27 -11.76
C ASN A 81 -12.73 6.63 -10.39
N VAL A 82 -11.70 6.08 -9.75
CA VAL A 82 -11.79 5.51 -8.40
C VAL A 82 -12.18 6.58 -7.38
N VAL A 83 -11.54 7.74 -7.46
CA VAL A 83 -11.85 8.89 -6.59
C VAL A 83 -13.30 9.31 -6.78
N LYS A 84 -13.74 9.50 -8.03
CA LYS A 84 -15.11 9.92 -8.32
C LYS A 84 -16.12 8.93 -7.75
N LEU A 85 -15.88 7.63 -7.93
CA LEU A 85 -16.71 6.58 -7.35
C LEU A 85 -16.81 6.69 -5.81
N LEU A 86 -15.69 6.94 -5.14
CA LEU A 86 -15.65 7.10 -3.67
C LEU A 86 -16.28 8.41 -3.19
N GLN A 87 -16.24 9.48 -4.00
CA GLN A 87 -16.92 10.74 -3.72
C GLN A 87 -18.44 10.60 -3.86
N ASP A 88 -18.88 9.95 -4.93
CA ASP A 88 -20.29 9.70 -5.21
C ASP A 88 -20.89 8.69 -4.21
N ASN A 89 -20.06 7.89 -3.53
CA ASN A 89 -20.48 6.88 -2.56
C ASN A 89 -19.71 7.01 -1.23
N PRO A 90 -20.09 7.98 -0.35
CA PRO A 90 -19.35 8.27 0.86
C PRO A 90 -19.25 7.12 1.87
N SER A 91 -20.12 6.11 1.79
CA SER A 91 -20.08 4.91 2.63
C SER A 91 -19.01 3.89 2.21
N LEU A 92 -18.46 4.00 0.99
CA LEU A 92 -17.44 3.08 0.49
C LEU A 92 -16.05 3.39 1.06
N SER A 93 -15.35 2.34 1.48
CA SER A 93 -13.92 2.38 1.81
C SER A 93 -13.10 1.83 0.66
N PHE A 94 -11.84 2.28 0.54
CA PHE A 94 -10.94 1.79 -0.50
C PHE A 94 -10.01 0.67 0.04
N LEU A 95 -9.94 -0.43 -0.69
CA LEU A 95 -8.98 -1.51 -0.48
C LEU A 95 -8.07 -1.63 -1.72
N GLY A 96 -6.78 -1.35 -1.54
CA GLY A 96 -5.75 -1.61 -2.55
C GLY A 96 -5.00 -2.91 -2.26
N ILE A 97 -5.04 -3.88 -3.16
CA ILE A 97 -4.29 -5.14 -3.09
C ILE A 97 -3.18 -5.08 -4.14
N GLY A 98 -1.91 -5.11 -3.69
CA GLY A 98 -0.76 -4.77 -4.54
C GLY A 98 -0.63 -3.26 -4.67
N CYS A 99 -0.26 -2.58 -3.58
CA CYS A 99 -0.21 -1.12 -3.58
C CYS A 99 1.00 -0.54 -4.32
N ASN A 100 2.03 -1.35 -4.58
CA ASN A 100 3.26 -1.00 -5.28
C ASN A 100 3.87 0.26 -4.66
N VAL A 101 4.24 1.26 -5.46
CA VAL A 101 4.77 2.55 -4.97
C VAL A 101 3.70 3.47 -4.35
N GLY A 102 2.43 3.03 -4.27
CA GLY A 102 1.37 3.72 -3.54
C GLY A 102 0.61 4.79 -4.29
N VAL A 103 0.64 4.80 -5.63
CA VAL A 103 -0.03 5.83 -6.45
C VAL A 103 -1.53 5.98 -6.10
N TYR A 104 -2.29 4.88 -6.08
CA TYR A 104 -3.71 4.90 -5.70
C TYR A 104 -3.88 5.21 -4.20
N THR A 105 -3.06 4.60 -3.34
CA THR A 105 -3.10 4.80 -1.89
C THR A 105 -2.98 6.28 -1.52
N LEU A 106 -1.97 6.96 -2.06
CA LEU A 106 -1.69 8.37 -1.78
C LEU A 106 -2.75 9.28 -2.39
N ALA A 107 -3.19 9.01 -3.61
CA ALA A 107 -4.24 9.82 -4.26
C ALA A 107 -5.57 9.75 -3.50
N VAL A 108 -6.02 8.54 -3.15
CA VAL A 108 -7.28 8.34 -2.41
C VAL A 108 -7.19 8.93 -1.01
N ALA A 109 -6.08 8.74 -0.30
CA ALA A 109 -5.86 9.33 1.01
C ALA A 109 -5.83 10.87 0.97
N LYS A 110 -5.22 11.45 -0.07
CA LYS A 110 -5.19 12.91 -0.30
C LYS A 110 -6.57 13.51 -0.56
N PHE A 111 -7.49 12.73 -1.12
CA PHE A 111 -8.92 13.09 -1.22
C PHE A 111 -9.69 12.98 0.10
N GLY A 112 -9.02 12.67 1.22
CA GLY A 112 -9.65 12.55 2.54
C GLY A 112 -10.45 11.27 2.73
N ARG A 113 -10.19 10.24 1.91
CA ARG A 113 -10.84 8.93 2.04
C ARG A 113 -9.95 7.99 2.86
N ARG A 114 -10.59 7.07 3.59
CA ARG A 114 -9.88 6.00 4.31
C ARG A 114 -9.40 4.93 3.33
N VAL A 115 -8.17 4.49 3.52
CA VAL A 115 -7.52 3.48 2.70
C VAL A 115 -7.00 2.35 3.57
N THR A 116 -7.31 1.13 3.20
CA THR A 116 -6.51 -0.04 3.57
C THR A 116 -5.73 -0.47 2.33
N ALA A 117 -4.40 -0.53 2.43
CA ALA A 117 -3.56 -0.96 1.32
C ALA A 117 -2.63 -2.09 1.77
N LEU A 118 -2.49 -3.09 0.91
CA LEU A 118 -1.72 -4.30 1.17
C LEU A 118 -0.66 -4.48 0.08
N ASP A 119 0.52 -4.91 0.49
CA ASP A 119 1.57 -5.35 -0.44
C ASP A 119 2.36 -6.51 0.16
N ALA A 120 2.82 -7.40 -0.71
CA ALA A 120 3.64 -8.52 -0.32
C ALA A 120 5.11 -8.12 -0.14
N ASN A 121 5.58 -7.13 -0.91
CA ASN A 121 6.93 -6.59 -0.89
C ASN A 121 7.06 -5.52 0.19
N ARG A 122 7.88 -5.79 1.20
CA ARG A 122 8.11 -4.87 2.31
C ARG A 122 8.66 -3.51 1.87
N LYS A 123 9.52 -3.46 0.85
CA LYS A 123 10.12 -2.19 0.38
C LYS A 123 9.08 -1.27 -0.25
N ASN A 124 8.06 -1.82 -0.90
CA ASN A 124 6.92 -1.04 -1.35
C ASN A 124 6.24 -0.37 -0.16
N LEU A 125 5.96 -1.12 0.91
CA LEU A 125 5.33 -0.58 2.12
C LEU A 125 6.19 0.48 2.83
N GLU A 126 7.50 0.29 2.91
CA GLU A 126 8.43 1.28 3.48
C GLU A 126 8.42 2.60 2.70
N MET A 127 8.38 2.53 1.37
CA MET A 127 8.27 3.73 0.52
C MET A 127 6.90 4.40 0.64
N VAL A 128 5.82 3.61 0.70
CA VAL A 128 4.47 4.15 0.89
C VAL A 128 4.34 4.81 2.26
N ALA A 129 4.81 4.17 3.34
CA ALA A 129 4.86 4.76 4.68
C ALA A 129 5.64 6.07 4.70
N THR A 130 6.82 6.09 4.08
CA THR A 130 7.62 7.33 3.92
C THR A 130 6.84 8.42 3.19
N SER A 131 6.13 8.07 2.11
CA SER A 131 5.29 9.02 1.36
C SER A 131 4.14 9.56 2.19
N LEU A 132 3.50 8.69 3.00
CA LEU A 132 2.40 9.06 3.90
C LEU A 132 2.86 10.03 4.98
N VAL A 133 4.01 9.78 5.61
CA VAL A 133 4.60 10.68 6.62
C VAL A 133 4.90 12.05 5.99
N LYS A 134 5.61 12.07 4.86
CA LYS A 134 5.94 13.33 4.17
C LYS A 134 4.71 14.09 3.68
N GLY A 135 3.63 13.39 3.34
CA GLY A 135 2.36 13.98 2.92
C GLY A 135 1.40 14.34 4.06
N ASN A 136 1.73 14.02 5.31
CA ASN A 136 0.83 14.10 6.46
C ASN A 136 -0.51 13.36 6.22
N LEU A 137 -0.43 12.15 5.66
CA LEU A 137 -1.58 11.31 5.28
C LEU A 137 -1.73 10.06 6.16
N THR A 138 -0.87 9.86 7.15
CA THR A 138 -0.80 8.64 7.97
C THR A 138 -2.13 8.32 8.69
N GLY A 139 -2.88 9.34 9.12
CA GLY A 139 -4.16 9.17 9.81
C GLY A 139 -5.30 8.59 8.96
N ASN A 140 -5.15 8.56 7.63
CA ASN A 140 -6.18 8.06 6.71
C ASN A 140 -5.85 6.68 6.14
N VAL A 141 -4.67 6.12 6.44
CA VAL A 141 -4.17 4.93 5.75
C VAL A 141 -3.71 3.86 6.73
N ARG A 142 -4.21 2.64 6.52
CA ARG A 142 -3.71 1.42 7.13
C ARG A 142 -2.93 0.63 6.08
N LEU A 143 -1.67 0.31 6.38
CA LEU A 143 -0.87 -0.59 5.56
C LEU A 143 -0.85 -2.00 6.17
N THR A 144 -0.88 -3.03 5.33
CA THR A 144 -0.74 -4.42 5.76
C THR A 144 0.30 -5.14 4.91
N TRP A 145 1.08 -6.00 5.55
CA TRP A 145 2.19 -6.74 4.96
C TRP A 145 1.88 -8.21 4.80
N ASN A 146 1.17 -8.54 3.73
CA ASN A 146 0.80 -9.90 3.38
C ASN A 146 0.76 -10.01 1.86
N ALA A 147 0.87 -11.23 1.33
CA ALA A 147 0.34 -11.54 0.01
C ALA A 147 -1.13 -11.97 0.12
N ILE A 148 -1.86 -11.97 -0.99
CA ILE A 148 -3.19 -12.59 -1.09
C ILE A 148 -3.12 -13.80 -2.02
N SER A 149 -3.72 -14.91 -1.61
CA SER A 149 -3.89 -16.14 -2.40
C SER A 149 -5.19 -16.85 -1.96
N ASP A 150 -5.47 -17.97 -2.61
CA ASP A 150 -6.57 -18.90 -2.37
C ASP A 150 -6.36 -19.76 -1.13
N GLN A 151 -5.13 -19.75 -0.60
CA GLN A 151 -4.72 -20.49 0.56
C GLN A 151 -3.61 -19.77 1.33
N GLU A 152 -3.45 -20.17 2.59
CA GLU A 152 -2.40 -19.66 3.44
C GLU A 152 -1.09 -20.39 3.16
N GLU A 153 -0.13 -19.68 2.59
CA GLU A 153 1.19 -20.24 2.27
C GLU A 153 2.29 -19.19 2.36
N THR A 154 3.54 -19.62 2.21
CA THR A 154 4.65 -18.69 2.00
C THR A 154 4.90 -18.59 0.51
N VAL A 155 4.60 -17.42 -0.06
CA VAL A 155 4.87 -17.15 -1.47
C VAL A 155 6.25 -16.52 -1.61
N ARG A 156 6.87 -16.79 -2.76
CA ARG A 156 8.15 -16.19 -3.17
C ARG A 156 7.92 -15.18 -4.26
N PHE A 157 8.81 -14.20 -4.32
CA PHE A 157 8.81 -13.18 -5.36
C PHE A 157 9.93 -13.45 -6.34
N ASN A 158 9.61 -13.29 -7.62
CA ASN A 158 10.60 -13.03 -8.65
C ASN A 158 10.39 -11.61 -9.16
N HIS A 159 11.39 -10.76 -8.95
CA HIS A 159 11.41 -9.44 -9.57
C HIS A 159 11.82 -9.59 -11.03
N ARG A 160 11.02 -9.01 -11.94
CA ARG A 160 11.50 -8.77 -13.29
C ARG A 160 12.53 -7.65 -13.25
N LYS A 161 13.75 -7.89 -13.75
CA LYS A 161 14.80 -6.86 -13.80
C LYS A 161 14.27 -5.62 -14.52
N GLY A 162 14.36 -4.45 -13.86
CA GLY A 162 13.92 -3.15 -14.39
C GLY A 162 12.45 -2.82 -14.18
N ASN A 163 11.63 -3.72 -13.64
CA ASN A 163 10.23 -3.45 -13.31
C ASN A 163 9.89 -4.13 -11.97
N ILE A 164 10.09 -3.39 -10.87
CA ILE A 164 9.77 -3.90 -9.52
C ILE A 164 8.26 -4.03 -9.31
N GLY A 165 7.45 -3.25 -10.05
CA GLY A 165 5.99 -3.34 -10.05
C GLY A 165 5.48 -4.70 -10.55
N ALA A 166 6.17 -5.32 -11.53
CA ALA A 166 5.87 -6.63 -12.08
C ALA A 166 6.35 -7.79 -11.18
N LEU A 167 5.97 -7.75 -9.90
CA LEU A 167 6.34 -8.74 -8.89
C LEU A 167 5.53 -10.03 -9.12
N GLN A 168 6.13 -11.01 -9.81
CA GLN A 168 5.48 -12.30 -9.98
C GLN A 168 5.61 -13.15 -8.71
N MET A 169 4.47 -13.59 -8.19
CA MET A 169 4.41 -14.54 -7.10
C MET A 169 4.53 -15.98 -7.61
N ILE A 170 5.33 -16.77 -6.90
CA ILE A 170 5.51 -18.20 -7.16
C ILE A 170 5.32 -18.94 -5.83
N SER A 171 4.48 -19.96 -5.82
CA SER A 171 4.34 -20.85 -4.65
C SER A 171 5.68 -21.49 -4.35
N GLY A 172 6.21 -21.25 -3.14
CA GLY A 172 7.55 -21.67 -2.76
C GLY A 172 7.55 -23.00 -2.01
N LYS A 173 8.38 -23.96 -2.45
CA LYS A 173 8.78 -25.11 -1.61
C LYS A 173 10.24 -24.95 -1.13
N GLY A 174 10.49 -25.23 0.16
CA GLY A 174 11.82 -25.24 0.78
C GLY A 174 12.16 -24.00 1.63
N PRO A 175 13.24 -24.06 2.44
CA PRO A 175 13.63 -22.99 3.34
C PRO A 175 14.04 -21.73 2.56
N ILE A 176 13.63 -20.56 3.06
CA ILE A 176 14.02 -19.26 2.52
C ILE A 176 14.75 -18.52 3.63
N ASN A 177 16.00 -18.14 3.40
CA ASN A 177 16.67 -17.17 4.25
C ASN A 177 16.29 -15.76 3.78
N ASP A 178 15.16 -15.26 4.29
CA ASP A 178 14.63 -13.94 3.99
C ASP A 178 14.29 -13.19 5.29
N SER A 179 15.33 -12.94 6.08
CA SER A 179 15.24 -12.19 7.34
C SER A 179 14.72 -10.75 7.14
N ARG A 180 14.79 -10.19 5.93
CA ARG A 180 14.36 -8.83 5.61
C ARG A 180 12.96 -8.75 4.99
N GLY A 181 12.44 -9.83 4.40
CA GLY A 181 11.15 -9.81 3.70
C GLY A 181 11.25 -9.34 2.25
N ASP A 182 12.43 -9.47 1.65
CA ASP A 182 12.74 -9.01 0.30
C ASP A 182 12.41 -10.06 -0.77
N LYS A 183 12.21 -11.32 -0.38
CA LYS A 183 12.10 -12.46 -1.30
C LYS A 183 10.84 -13.28 -1.11
N SER A 184 10.12 -13.07 -0.01
CA SER A 184 8.94 -13.83 0.35
C SER A 184 7.99 -13.07 1.27
N SER A 185 6.73 -13.50 1.28
CA SER A 185 5.73 -13.03 2.24
C SER A 185 4.74 -14.14 2.60
N LYS A 186 4.02 -13.94 3.70
CA LYS A 186 2.92 -14.80 4.10
C LYS A 186 1.69 -14.40 3.29
N ALA A 187 1.22 -15.33 2.46
CA ALA A 187 -0.07 -15.22 1.82
C ALA A 187 -1.18 -15.54 2.82
N ILE A 188 -2.24 -14.75 2.74
CA ILE A 188 -3.49 -14.94 3.47
C ILE A 188 -4.63 -15.00 2.46
N VAL A 189 -5.80 -15.50 2.87
CA VAL A 189 -7.00 -15.43 2.03
C VAL A 189 -7.68 -14.08 2.16
N LEU A 190 -8.40 -13.65 1.11
CA LEU A 190 -9.09 -12.36 1.08
C LEU A 190 -10.02 -12.15 2.29
N ASP A 191 -10.72 -13.21 2.71
CA ASP A 191 -11.60 -13.22 3.87
C ASP A 191 -10.92 -12.85 5.19
N ASN A 192 -9.60 -13.04 5.29
CA ASN A 192 -8.85 -12.62 6.48
C ASN A 192 -8.81 -11.08 6.65
N LEU A 193 -9.14 -10.32 5.60
CA LEU A 193 -9.24 -8.86 5.66
C LEU A 193 -10.62 -8.37 6.13
N VAL A 194 -11.68 -9.20 6.06
CA VAL A 194 -13.05 -8.80 6.42
C VAL A 194 -13.16 -8.14 7.81
N PRO A 195 -12.50 -8.65 8.87
CA PRO A 195 -12.56 -8.02 10.19
C PRO A 195 -12.07 -6.57 10.22
N LEU A 196 -11.21 -6.16 9.29
CA LEU A 196 -10.66 -4.79 9.23
C LEU A 196 -11.70 -3.74 8.85
N PHE A 197 -12.78 -4.15 8.18
CA PHE A 197 -13.73 -3.25 7.54
C PHE A 197 -15.06 -3.12 8.28
N ARG A 198 -15.30 -3.89 9.35
CA ARG A 198 -16.52 -3.80 10.19
C ARG A 198 -17.82 -3.70 9.35
N GLN A 199 -17.96 -4.53 8.32
CA GLN A 199 -19.11 -4.56 7.38
C GLN A 199 -19.25 -3.34 6.46
N GLN A 200 -18.21 -2.53 6.27
CA GLN A 200 -18.20 -1.50 5.24
C GLN A 200 -18.16 -2.12 3.85
N SER A 201 -18.93 -1.55 2.93
CA SER A 201 -18.82 -1.85 1.50
C SER A 201 -17.51 -1.27 0.95
N LEU A 202 -16.88 -2.00 0.03
CA LEU A 202 -15.52 -1.70 -0.46
C LEU A 202 -15.51 -1.44 -1.96
N VAL A 203 -14.61 -0.56 -2.37
CA VAL A 203 -14.05 -0.55 -3.72
C VAL A 203 -12.70 -1.23 -3.64
N ILE A 204 -12.51 -2.30 -4.40
CA ILE A 204 -11.26 -3.05 -4.44
C ILE A 204 -10.54 -2.75 -5.76
N LYS A 205 -9.30 -2.29 -5.67
CA LYS A 205 -8.33 -2.34 -6.78
C LYS A 205 -7.35 -3.46 -6.48
N MET A 206 -7.19 -4.38 -7.41
CA MET A 206 -6.28 -5.51 -7.30
C MET A 206 -5.33 -5.51 -8.50
N ASP A 207 -4.04 -5.59 -8.21
CA ASP A 207 -2.97 -5.59 -9.20
C ASP A 207 -1.76 -6.27 -8.57
N ILE A 208 -1.73 -7.59 -8.71
CA ILE A 208 -0.77 -8.49 -8.06
C ILE A 208 -0.11 -9.41 -9.09
N GLU A 209 -0.09 -8.95 -10.34
CA GLU A 209 0.72 -9.44 -11.44
C GLU A 209 0.60 -10.95 -11.63
N THR A 210 -0.57 -11.39 -12.13
CA THR A 210 -0.96 -12.77 -12.51
C THR A 210 -1.47 -13.66 -11.37
N PHE A 211 -1.61 -13.13 -10.17
CA PHE A 211 -2.15 -13.85 -9.01
C PHE A 211 -3.61 -13.47 -8.68
N GLU A 212 -4.25 -12.63 -9.49
CA GLU A 212 -5.60 -12.11 -9.25
C GLU A 212 -6.64 -13.23 -9.15
N LEU A 213 -6.53 -14.24 -10.02
CA LEU A 213 -7.46 -15.38 -9.99
C LEU A 213 -7.30 -16.21 -8.72
N LYS A 214 -6.09 -16.31 -8.17
CA LYS A 214 -5.87 -16.99 -6.89
C LYS A 214 -6.35 -16.14 -5.73
N ALA A 215 -6.40 -14.82 -5.85
CA ALA A 215 -6.79 -13.96 -4.75
C ALA A 215 -8.31 -13.88 -4.51
N LEU A 216 -9.12 -14.47 -5.39
CA LEU A 216 -10.58 -14.54 -5.35
C LEU A 216 -11.05 -15.95 -4.96
#